data_AF-A0AAU7JBN2-F1
#
_entry.id   AF-A0AAU7JBN2-F1
#
_cell.length_a   1.000
_cell.length_b   1.000
_cell.length_c   1.000
_cell.angle_alpha   90.00
_cell.angle_beta   90.00
_cell.angle_gamma   90.00
#
_symmetry.space_group_name_H-M   'P 1'
#
loop_
_entity.id
_entity.type
_entity.pdbx_description
1 polymer ?
#
loop_
_entity_poly.entity_id
_entity_poly.type
_entity_poly.pdbx_seq_one_letter_code
_entity_poly.pdbx_strand_id
1 'polypeptide(L)'
;MHTFLVILGGVVLLGLVLVIGGLVGPGGAAGMRRAALAFIPVWLVAAVINLWVGASSAVVSVADEFPFFLLVFAAPALVAAAVWWRLGRSPA
;
A
#
# COMPACT_ATOMS: atom_id res chain seq x y z
N MET A 1 14.49 -1.36 -14.02
CA MET A 1 14.17 -0.40 -12.94
C MET A 1 12.66 -0.37 -12.64
N HIS A 2 12.01 -1.53 -12.43
CA HIS A 2 10.54 -1.64 -12.29
C HIS A 2 10.04 -1.33 -10.87
N THR A 3 10.77 -1.77 -9.85
CA THR A 3 10.40 -1.71 -8.42
C THR A 3 10.07 -0.31 -7.91
N PHE A 4 10.80 0.71 -8.37
CA PHE A 4 10.59 2.10 -7.94
C PHE A 4 9.24 2.66 -8.43
N LEU A 5 8.83 2.31 -9.66
CA LEU A 5 7.55 2.72 -10.23
C LEU A 5 6.38 2.03 -9.53
N VAL A 6 6.54 0.78 -9.10
CA VAL A 6 5.51 0.05 -8.34
C VAL A 6 5.33 0.67 -6.95
N ILE A 7 6.42 1.04 -6.27
CA ILE A 7 6.35 1.76 -4.99
C ILE A 7 5.64 3.10 -5.16
N LEU A 8 6.03 3.88 -6.18
CA LEU A 8 5.39 5.16 -6.49
C LEU A 8 3.90 4.98 -6.78
N GLY A 9 3.54 3.99 -7.60
CA GLY A 9 2.16 3.65 -7.89
C GLY A 9 1.36 3.28 -6.64
N GLY A 10 1.97 2.55 -5.69
CA GLY A 10 1.35 2.23 -4.41
C GLY A 10 1.08 3.46 -3.54
N VAL A 11 2.02 4.41 -3.49
CA VAL A 11 1.82 5.67 -2.75
C VAL A 11 0.73 6.52 -3.40
N VAL A 12 0.70 6.60 -4.73
CA VAL A 12 -0.35 7.31 -5.48
C VAL A 12 -1.72 6.67 -5.23
N LEU A 13 -1.80 5.33 -5.30
CA LEU A 13 -3.03 4.60 -5.02
C LEU A 13 -3.52 4.81 -3.58
N LEU A 14 -2.61 4.82 -2.59
CA LEU A 14 -2.93 5.17 -1.22
C LEU A 14 -3.56 6.57 -1.14
N GLY A 15 -2.95 7.58 -1.79
CA GLY A 15 -3.51 8.93 -1.85
C GLY A 15 -4.93 8.94 -2.41
N LEU A 16 -5.18 8.20 -3.49
CA LEU A 16 -6.49 8.11 -4.13
C LEU A 16 -7.53 7.45 -3.21
N VAL A 17 -7.15 6.35 -2.55
CA VAL A 17 -8.00 5.64 -1.59
C VAL A 17 -8.31 6.52 -0.37
N LEU A 18 -7.36 7.32 0.10
CA LEU A 18 -7.58 8.28 1.19
C LEU A 18 -8.56 9.38 0.79
N VAL A 19 -8.41 9.97 -0.41
CA VAL A 19 -9.34 10.98 -0.93
C VAL A 19 -10.74 10.41 -1.02
N ILE A 20 -10.91 9.23 -1.62
CA ILE A 20 -12.22 8.56 -1.72
C ILE A 20 -12.77 8.28 -0.33
N GLY A 21 -11.95 7.74 0.58
CA GLY A 21 -12.35 7.44 1.96
C GLY A 21 -12.79 8.69 2.73
N GLY A 22 -12.18 9.84 2.49
CA GLY A 22 -12.57 11.11 3.09
C GLY A 22 -13.86 11.70 2.50
N LEU A 23 -14.18 11.38 1.24
CA LEU A 23 -15.36 11.87 0.53
C LEU A 23 -16.60 10.97 0.72
N VAL A 24 -16.43 9.72 1.17
CA VAL A 24 -17.50 8.70 1.22
C VAL A 24 -17.76 8.19 2.65
N GLY A 25 -18.99 7.77 2.95
CA GLY A 25 -19.37 7.20 4.25
C GLY A 25 -19.43 8.25 5.37
N PRO A 26 -18.95 7.98 6.60
CA PRO A 26 -18.91 8.99 7.67
C PRO A 26 -18.05 10.22 7.32
N GLY A 27 -17.26 10.15 6.23
CA GLY A 27 -16.48 11.27 5.70
C GLY A 27 -15.31 11.69 6.58
N GLY A 28 -14.54 12.66 6.09
CA GLY A 28 -13.48 13.32 6.83
C GLY A 28 -12.40 12.37 7.37
N ALA A 29 -11.85 12.69 8.55
CA ALA A 29 -10.76 11.95 9.16
C ALA A 29 -11.11 10.48 9.48
N ALA A 30 -12.37 10.21 9.86
CA ALA A 30 -12.82 8.86 10.19
C ALA A 30 -12.86 7.96 8.94
N GLY A 31 -13.36 8.49 7.82
CA GLY A 31 -13.36 7.79 6.53
C GLY A 31 -11.95 7.55 5.99
N MET A 32 -11.08 8.57 6.02
CA MET A 32 -9.67 8.45 5.65
C MET A 32 -8.93 7.39 6.49
N ARG A 33 -9.18 7.34 7.80
CA ARG A 33 -8.57 6.36 8.69
C ARG A 33 -8.97 4.93 8.32
N ARG A 34 -10.26 4.67 8.04
CA ARG A 34 -10.72 3.34 7.60
C ARG A 34 -10.10 2.94 6.26
N ALA A 35 -10.03 3.89 5.32
CA ALA A 35 -9.45 3.67 4.00
C ALA A 35 -7.95 3.34 4.06
N ALA A 36 -7.20 4.03 4.93
CA ALA A 36 -5.78 3.74 5.18
C ALA A 36 -5.57 2.29 5.67
N LEU A 37 -6.42 1.82 6.58
CA LEU A 37 -6.34 0.46 7.11
C LEU A 37 -6.70 -0.60 6.05
N ALA A 38 -7.74 -0.33 5.26
CA ALA A 38 -8.19 -1.23 4.19
C ALA A 38 -7.20 -1.31 3.03
N PHE A 39 -6.42 -0.25 2.78
CA PHE A 39 -5.38 -0.24 1.76
C PHE A 39 -4.31 -1.32 2.00
N ILE A 40 -3.93 -1.59 3.25
CA ILE A 40 -2.83 -2.53 3.58
C ILE A 40 -3.05 -3.93 3.00
N PRO A 41 -4.17 -4.64 3.27
CA PRO A 41 -4.40 -5.96 2.69
C PRO A 41 -4.58 -5.93 1.17
N VAL A 42 -5.19 -4.86 0.62
CA VAL A 42 -5.33 -4.70 -0.84
C VAL A 42 -3.96 -4.57 -1.51
N TRP A 43 -3.08 -3.76 -0.92
CA TRP A 43 -1.72 -3.55 -1.41
C TRP A 43 -0.85 -4.81 -1.25
N LEU A 44 -1.05 -5.58 -0.18
CA LEU A 44 -0.38 -6.86 -0.02
C LEU A 44 -0.68 -7.81 -1.19
N VAL A 45 -1.95 -7.92 -1.59
CA VAL A 45 -2.34 -8.73 -2.76
C VAL A 45 -1.66 -8.23 -4.03
N ALA A 46 -1.66 -6.92 -4.27
CA ALA A 46 -0.99 -6.32 -5.43
C ALA A 46 0.53 -6.59 -5.43
N ALA A 47 1.19 -6.49 -4.27
CA ALA A 47 2.61 -6.77 -4.11
C ALA A 47 2.93 -8.26 -4.36
N VAL A 48 2.06 -9.18 -3.91
CA VAL A 48 2.21 -10.62 -4.17
C VAL A 48 2.07 -10.92 -5.66
N ILE A 49 1.09 -10.30 -6.34
CA ILE A 49 0.96 -10.41 -7.80
C ILE A 49 2.21 -9.88 -8.50
N ASN A 50 2.76 -8.75 -8.06
CA ASN A 50 4.00 -8.19 -8.60
C ASN A 50 5.19 -9.15 -8.44
N LEU A 51 5.33 -9.79 -7.27
CA LEU A 51 6.35 -10.82 -7.03
C LEU A 51 6.16 -12.03 -7.95
N TRP A 52 4.92 -12.51 -8.09
CA TRP A 52 4.61 -13.65 -8.95
C TRP A 52 4.97 -13.38 -10.43
N VAL A 53 4.64 -12.19 -10.92
CA VAL A 53 4.94 -11.78 -12.30
C VAL A 53 6.45 -11.65 -12.51
N GLY A 54 7.17 -11.10 -11.54
CA GLY A 54 8.64 -11.02 -11.55
C GLY A 54 9.27 -12.41 -11.64
N ALA A 55 8.95 -13.27 -10.66
CA ALA A 55 9.50 -14.61 -10.57
C ALA A 55 9.09 -15.53 -11.74
N SER A 56 7.93 -15.32 -12.36
CA SER A 56 7.52 -16.08 -13.56
C SER A 56 8.27 -15.64 -14.83
N SER A 57 8.80 -14.42 -14.83
CA SER A 57 9.51 -13.85 -15.97
C SER A 57 11.03 -14.00 -15.84
N ALA A 58 11.53 -14.36 -14.66
CA ALA A 58 12.95 -14.44 -14.35
C ALA A 58 13.41 -15.89 -14.19
N VAL A 59 14.67 -16.16 -14.51
CA VAL A 59 15.32 -17.48 -14.30
C VAL A 59 15.78 -17.64 -12.82
N VAL A 60 15.58 -16.61 -12.00
CA VAL A 60 16.02 -16.54 -10.59
C VAL A 60 14.92 -17.02 -9.63
N SER A 61 15.32 -17.46 -8.44
CA SER A 61 14.40 -18.04 -7.46
C SER A 61 13.49 -16.97 -6.84
N VAL A 62 12.27 -17.35 -6.46
CA VAL A 62 11.34 -16.49 -5.69
C VAL A 62 12.00 -15.93 -4.41
N ALA A 63 12.93 -16.68 -3.82
CA ALA A 63 13.69 -16.26 -2.65
C ALA A 63 14.58 -15.03 -2.93
N ASP A 64 15.11 -14.90 -4.15
CA ASP A 64 15.97 -13.79 -4.56
C ASP A 64 15.15 -12.51 -4.76
N GLU A 65 13.87 -12.65 -5.14
CA GLU A 65 12.95 -11.52 -5.33
C GLU A 65 12.22 -11.09 -4.05
N PHE A 66 12.20 -11.94 -3.03
CA PHE A 66 11.51 -11.69 -1.76
C PHE A 66 11.93 -10.38 -1.05
N PRO A 67 13.23 -9.98 -1.00
CA PRO A 67 13.63 -8.70 -0.42
C PRO A 67 13.04 -7.49 -1.15
N PHE A 68 12.91 -7.58 -2.47
CA PHE A 68 12.29 -6.52 -3.28
C PHE A 68 10.78 -6.48 -3.08
N PHE A 69 10.14 -7.64 -3.00
CA PHE A 69 8.73 -7.74 -2.60
C PHE A 69 8.48 -7.06 -1.25
N LEU A 70 9.31 -7.36 -0.24
CA LEU A 70 9.22 -6.73 1.07
C LEU A 70 9.33 -5.22 0.97
N LEU A 71 10.25 -4.70 0.15
CA LEU A 71 10.39 -3.26 -0.05
C LEU A 71 9.15 -2.64 -0.73
N VAL A 72 8.63 -3.30 -1.78
CA VAL A 72 7.42 -2.87 -2.51
C VAL A 72 6.18 -2.86 -1.63
N PHE A 73 6.04 -3.85 -0.75
CA PHE A 73 4.94 -3.92 0.19
C PHE A 73 5.12 -2.94 1.36
N ALA A 74 6.27 -2.98 2.02
CA ALA A 74 6.50 -2.27 3.28
C ALA A 74 6.44 -0.76 3.11
N ALA A 75 7.00 -0.19 2.04
CA ALA A 75 7.05 1.26 1.90
C ALA A 75 5.64 1.90 1.87
N PRO A 76 4.70 1.49 1.01
CA PRO A 76 3.34 2.05 1.02
C PRO A 76 2.54 1.62 2.25
N ALA A 77 2.74 0.41 2.77
CA ALA A 77 2.05 -0.07 3.97
C ALA A 77 2.43 0.73 5.23
N LEU A 78 3.71 1.09 5.38
CA LEU A 78 4.19 1.94 6.48
C LEU A 78 3.59 3.35 6.41
N VAL A 79 3.48 3.92 5.21
CA VAL A 79 2.82 5.22 5.01
C VAL A 79 1.34 5.13 5.40
N ALA A 80 0.63 4.09 4.96
CA ALA A 80 -0.77 3.86 5.32
C ALA A 80 -0.96 3.68 6.84
N ALA A 81 -0.09 2.90 7.49
CA ALA A 81 -0.11 2.70 8.94
C ALA A 81 0.17 4.01 9.70
N ALA A 82 1.12 4.83 9.23
CA ALA A 82 1.41 6.13 9.81
C ALA A 82 0.21 7.09 9.70
N VAL A 83 -0.47 7.12 8.55
CA VAL A 83 -1.70 7.91 8.35
C VAL A 83 -2.79 7.45 9.30
N TRP A 84 -3.06 6.13 9.37
CA TRP A 84 -4.05 5.55 10.28
C TRP A 84 -3.78 5.92 11.75
N TRP A 85 -2.51 5.85 12.18
CA TRP A 85 -2.08 6.15 13.54
C TRP A 85 -2.20 7.62 13.90
N ARG A 86 -1.89 8.53 12.96
CA ARG A 86 -2.04 9.97 13.14
C ARG A 86 -3.51 10.37 13.25
N LEU A 87 -4.36 9.87 12.35
CA LEU A 87 -5.80 10.18 12.35
C LEU A 87 -6.52 9.63 13.58
N GLY A 88 -6.02 8.55 14.18
CA GLY A 88 -6.55 8.02 15.45
C GLY A 88 -6.14 8.81 16.69
N ARG A 89 -5.15 9.72 16.59
CA ARG A 89 -4.68 10.58 17.69
C ARG A 89 -5.31 11.97 17.69
N SER A 90 -5.87 12.41 16.58
CA SER A 90 -6.56 13.69 16.52
C SER A 90 -7.86 13.60 17.34
N PRO A 91 -8.04 14.41 18.41
CA PRO A 91 -9.34 14.52 19.06
C PRO A 91 -10.34 15.08 18.04
N ALA A 92 -11.47 14.40 17.90
CA ALA A 92 -12.60 14.84 17.06
C ALA A 92 -13.37 15.97 17.75
#